data_AF-A0A8W8NC41-F1
#
_entry.id   AF-A0A8W8NC41-F1
#
_cell.length_a   1.000
_cell.length_b   1.000
_cell.length_c   1.000
_cell.angle_alpha   90.00
_cell.angle_beta   90.00
_cell.angle_gamma   90.00
#
_symmetry.space_group_name_H-M   'P 1'
#
loop_
_entity.id
_entity.type
_entity.pdbx_description
1 polymer ?
#
loop_
_entity_poly.entity_id
_entity_poly.type
_entity_poly.pdbx_seq_one_letter_code
_entity_poly.pdbx_strand_id
1 'polypeptide(L)'
;IDSIQMYLRPSEIRFSQDSIGRSFGCYTSHPYRPIGETLDDIITGRINVNSIPRISVCKRNGHWFTADNRRLWVFQEAEKRGKCTEIYVQETFYIDINKITTINNGISVVVRGNPGGFRWKTMPVQKIQREFPKPIFPTTLQTSISSNHSVYQLHVDELDTKKVLLA
;
A
#
# COMPACT_ATOMS: atom_id res chain seq x y z
N ILE A 1 -25.90 2.53 -6.95
CA ILE A 1 -24.77 3.42 -6.62
C ILE A 1 -23.58 2.85 -7.36
N ASP A 2 -23.14 3.52 -8.41
CA ASP A 2 -22.02 3.05 -9.21
C ASP A 2 -20.75 3.13 -8.37
N SER A 3 -20.10 1.98 -8.19
CA SER A 3 -18.79 1.93 -7.56
C SER A 3 -17.77 2.59 -8.49
N ILE A 4 -17.08 3.61 -8.01
CA ILE A 4 -15.98 4.24 -8.75
C ILE A 4 -14.86 3.21 -8.90
N GLN A 5 -14.32 3.09 -10.11
CA GLN A 5 -13.21 2.20 -10.43
C GLN A 5 -12.06 3.03 -11.01
N MET A 6 -10.82 2.67 -10.67
CA MET A 6 -9.63 3.42 -11.08
C MET A 6 -8.41 2.50 -11.15
N TYR A 7 -7.35 2.98 -11.78
CA TYR A 7 -6.03 2.35 -11.72
C TYR A 7 -5.19 3.06 -10.67
N LEU A 8 -4.53 2.28 -9.81
CA LEU A 8 -3.58 2.77 -8.81
C LEU A 8 -2.32 1.91 -8.85
N ARG A 9 -1.18 2.51 -8.51
CA ARG A 9 0.03 1.72 -8.27
C ARG A 9 -0.12 0.95 -6.96
N PRO A 10 0.25 -0.33 -6.88
CA PRO A 10 0.17 -1.08 -5.62
C PRO A 10 0.91 -0.39 -4.46
N SER A 11 2.02 0.29 -4.74
CA SER A 11 2.80 1.07 -3.78
C SER A 11 2.13 2.36 -3.27
N GLU A 12 1.08 2.86 -3.93
CA GLU A 12 0.29 4.01 -3.46
C GLU A 12 -0.81 3.62 -2.47
N ILE A 13 -1.12 2.33 -2.39
CA ILE A 13 -2.19 1.78 -1.56
C ILE A 13 -1.60 1.29 -0.24
N ARG A 14 -2.26 1.63 0.86
CA ARG A 14 -1.86 1.33 2.23
C ARG A 14 -2.62 0.15 2.79
N PHE A 15 -1.96 -0.59 3.66
CA PHE A 15 -2.59 -1.64 4.46
C PHE A 15 -3.47 -1.01 5.54
N SER A 16 -4.68 -1.56 5.73
CA SER A 16 -5.50 -1.23 6.90
C SER A 16 -5.02 -1.98 8.16
N GLN A 17 -4.37 -3.12 7.98
CA GLN A 17 -3.94 -4.01 9.06
C GLN A 17 -2.42 -3.94 9.27
N ASP A 18 -1.99 -4.11 10.51
CA ASP A 18 -0.59 -4.27 10.93
C ASP A 18 -0.02 -5.65 10.55
N SER A 19 -0.88 -6.67 10.57
CA SER A 19 -0.49 -8.04 10.27
C SER A 19 -1.54 -8.80 9.47
N ILE A 20 -1.08 -9.70 8.60
CA ILE A 20 -1.93 -10.53 7.73
C ILE A 20 -1.60 -12.01 7.87
N GLY A 21 -2.60 -12.85 7.59
CA GLY A 21 -2.37 -14.29 7.47
C GLY A 21 -1.57 -14.65 6.21
N ARG A 22 -0.73 -15.68 6.32
CA ARG A 22 0.06 -16.26 5.22
C ARG A 22 -0.73 -16.86 4.05
N SER A 23 -2.04 -17.07 4.22
CA SER A 23 -2.91 -17.67 3.21
C SER A 23 -4.20 -16.88 3.04
N PHE A 24 -4.82 -17.01 1.87
CA PHE A 24 -6.17 -16.51 1.63
C PHE A 24 -7.20 -17.21 2.54
N GLY A 25 -8.29 -16.50 2.84
CA GLY A 25 -9.30 -16.97 3.78
C GLY A 25 -10.11 -18.12 3.19
N CYS A 26 -10.71 -18.94 4.06
CA CYS A 26 -11.60 -20.03 3.65
C CYS A 26 -12.81 -19.55 2.85
N TYR A 27 -13.27 -18.32 3.06
CA TYR A 27 -14.40 -17.71 2.34
C TYR A 27 -13.99 -16.97 1.06
N THR A 28 -12.81 -17.25 0.50
CA THR A 28 -12.37 -16.66 -0.76
C THR A 28 -12.51 -17.68 -1.89
N SER A 29 -12.50 -17.23 -3.15
CA SER A 29 -12.53 -18.12 -4.33
C SER A 29 -11.35 -19.10 -4.40
N HIS A 30 -10.31 -18.91 -3.59
CA HIS A 30 -9.12 -19.77 -3.50
C HIS A 30 -8.78 -20.05 -2.02
N PRO A 31 -9.57 -20.90 -1.34
CA PRO A 31 -9.43 -21.10 0.09
C PRO A 31 -8.06 -21.68 0.45
N TYR A 32 -7.48 -21.18 1.55
CA TYR A 32 -6.22 -21.65 2.13
C TYR A 32 -4.95 -21.53 1.26
N ARG A 33 -5.07 -21.02 0.04
CA ARG A 33 -3.93 -20.83 -0.85
C ARG A 33 -2.90 -19.87 -0.21
N PRO A 34 -1.62 -20.26 -0.09
CA PRO A 34 -0.57 -19.39 0.43
C PRO A 34 -0.33 -18.19 -0.51
N ILE A 35 -0.20 -17.00 0.07
CA ILE A 35 -0.06 -15.76 -0.71
C ILE A 35 1.24 -15.74 -1.53
N GLY A 36 2.30 -16.40 -1.03
CA GLY A 36 3.59 -16.51 -1.71
C GLY A 36 3.56 -17.50 -2.89
N GLU A 37 2.71 -18.52 -2.87
CA GLU A 37 2.52 -19.40 -4.02
C GLU A 37 1.78 -18.67 -5.15
N THR A 38 0.75 -17.89 -4.81
CA THR A 38 0.10 -17.01 -5.79
C THR A 38 1.08 -16.03 -6.41
N LEU A 39 2.01 -15.47 -5.63
CA LEU A 39 3.06 -14.61 -6.15
C LEU A 39 4.03 -15.36 -7.09
N ASP A 40 4.40 -16.61 -6.77
CA ASP A 40 5.19 -17.45 -7.66
C ASP A 40 4.48 -17.68 -9.01
N ASP A 41 3.17 -17.93 -8.99
CA ASP A 41 2.40 -18.13 -10.21
C ASP A 41 2.34 -16.87 -11.07
N ILE A 42 2.28 -15.67 -10.47
CA ILE A 42 2.41 -14.40 -11.21
C ILE A 42 3.80 -14.27 -11.81
N ILE A 43 4.84 -14.53 -11.03
CA ILE A 43 6.23 -14.37 -11.47
C ILE A 43 6.56 -15.30 -12.62
N THR A 44 6.08 -16.55 -12.54
CA THR A 44 6.25 -17.58 -13.56
C THR A 44 5.30 -17.43 -14.75
N GLY A 45 4.36 -16.48 -14.69
CA GLY A 45 3.40 -16.21 -15.76
C GLY A 45 2.26 -17.24 -15.86
N ARG A 46 2.11 -18.13 -14.88
CA ARG A 46 0.99 -19.08 -14.80
C ARG A 46 -0.34 -18.38 -14.59
N ILE A 47 -0.33 -17.26 -13.84
CA ILE A 47 -1.48 -16.38 -13.70
C ILE A 47 -1.10 -14.95 -14.05
N ASN A 48 -2.07 -14.21 -14.60
CA ASN A 48 -1.91 -12.79 -14.84
C ASN A 48 -2.29 -12.00 -13.58
N VAL A 49 -1.65 -10.86 -13.34
CA VAL A 49 -2.03 -9.96 -12.22
C VAL A 49 -3.52 -9.58 -12.28
N ASN A 50 -4.05 -9.38 -13.48
CA ASN A 50 -5.45 -9.03 -13.72
C ASN A 50 -6.43 -10.18 -13.48
N SER A 51 -5.97 -11.43 -13.33
CA SER A 51 -6.84 -12.55 -12.95
C SER A 51 -7.08 -12.63 -11.45
N ILE A 52 -6.35 -11.84 -10.65
CA ILE A 52 -6.58 -11.75 -9.20
C ILE A 52 -7.79 -10.85 -8.95
N PRO A 53 -8.73 -11.23 -8.07
CA PRO A 53 -9.88 -10.40 -7.75
C PRO A 53 -9.49 -8.98 -7.32
N ARG A 54 -10.14 -7.99 -7.92
CA ARG A 54 -9.96 -6.55 -7.67
C ARG A 54 -10.05 -6.25 -6.18
N ILE A 55 -9.20 -5.34 -5.70
CA ILE A 55 -9.21 -4.93 -4.30
C ILE A 55 -10.11 -3.73 -4.08
N SER A 56 -10.74 -3.70 -2.92
CA SER A 56 -11.50 -2.57 -2.43
C SER A 56 -10.60 -1.58 -1.71
N VAL A 57 -10.69 -0.31 -2.08
CA VAL A 57 -9.94 0.80 -1.48
C VAL A 57 -10.85 1.90 -0.96
N CYS A 58 -10.46 2.55 0.13
CA CYS A 58 -11.17 3.67 0.73
C CYS A 58 -10.21 4.82 0.98
N LYS A 59 -10.60 6.05 0.63
CA LYS A 59 -9.78 7.24 0.87
C LYS A 59 -9.93 7.71 2.31
N ARG A 60 -8.83 7.79 3.05
CA ARG A 60 -8.79 8.32 4.42
C ARG A 60 -7.56 9.19 4.61
N ASN A 61 -7.73 10.39 5.15
CA ASN A 61 -6.64 11.35 5.42
C ASN A 61 -5.72 11.56 4.21
N GLY A 62 -6.30 11.69 3.01
CA GLY A 62 -5.55 11.90 1.76
C GLY A 62 -4.86 10.66 1.17
N HIS A 63 -5.00 9.48 1.79
CA HIS A 63 -4.38 8.25 1.30
C HIS A 63 -5.40 7.13 1.03
N TRP A 64 -5.04 6.21 0.13
CA TRP A 64 -5.85 5.03 -0.18
C TRP A 64 -5.50 3.88 0.76
N PHE A 65 -6.49 3.36 1.49
CA PHE A 65 -6.35 2.16 2.32
C PHE A 65 -7.14 1.01 1.73
N THR A 66 -6.65 -0.21 1.81
CA THR A 66 -7.38 -1.39 1.32
C THR A 66 -8.08 -2.16 2.45
N ALA A 67 -9.21 -2.78 2.13
CA ALA A 67 -9.80 -3.85 2.95
C ALA A 67 -9.13 -5.22 2.70
N ASP A 68 -8.40 -5.37 1.60
CA ASP A 68 -7.92 -6.64 1.05
C ASP A 68 -6.41 -6.82 1.21
N ASN A 69 -5.94 -6.68 2.45
CA ASN A 69 -4.50 -6.58 2.78
C ASN A 69 -3.64 -7.73 2.19
N ARG A 70 -4.15 -8.96 2.16
CA ARG A 70 -3.43 -10.11 1.57
C ARG A 70 -3.23 -10.00 0.06
N ARG A 71 -4.24 -9.49 -0.67
CA ARG A 71 -4.14 -9.29 -2.12
C ARG A 71 -3.22 -8.11 -2.43
N LEU A 72 -3.33 -7.03 -1.67
CA LEU A 72 -2.41 -5.91 -1.79
C LEU A 72 -0.95 -6.33 -1.57
N TRP A 73 -0.67 -7.20 -0.59
CA TRP A 73 0.68 -7.72 -0.36
C TRP A 73 1.23 -8.41 -1.61
N VAL A 74 0.43 -9.27 -2.25
CA VAL A 74 0.80 -9.95 -3.50
C VAL A 74 1.09 -8.93 -4.61
N PHE A 75 0.23 -7.92 -4.77
CA PHE A 75 0.42 -6.90 -5.80
C PHE A 75 1.66 -6.03 -5.56
N GLN A 76 1.93 -5.61 -4.33
CA GLN A 76 3.13 -4.84 -4.00
C GLN A 76 4.41 -5.65 -4.23
N GLU A 77 4.42 -6.93 -3.88
CA GLU A 77 5.58 -7.80 -4.15
C GLU A 77 5.75 -8.10 -5.64
N ALA A 78 4.65 -8.17 -6.41
CA ALA A 78 4.67 -8.28 -7.86
C ALA A 78 5.20 -6.99 -8.51
N GLU A 79 4.75 -5.81 -8.06
CA GLU A 79 5.23 -4.50 -8.52
C GLU A 79 6.73 -4.35 -8.28
N LYS A 80 7.20 -4.68 -7.06
CA LYS A 80 8.63 -4.72 -6.70
C LYS A 80 9.47 -5.57 -7.66
N ARG A 81 8.88 -6.55 -8.34
CA ARG A 81 9.55 -7.45 -9.30
C ARG A 81 9.26 -7.10 -10.75
N GLY A 82 8.64 -5.94 -10.99
CA GLY A 82 8.26 -5.43 -12.32
C GLY A 82 7.22 -6.29 -13.03
N LYS A 83 6.35 -6.98 -12.28
CA LYS A 83 5.28 -7.81 -12.85
C LYS A 83 3.98 -7.02 -13.07
N CYS A 84 3.85 -5.87 -12.43
CA CYS A 84 2.82 -4.88 -12.71
C CYS A 84 3.31 -3.48 -12.34
N THR A 85 2.70 -2.46 -12.94
CA THR A 85 2.91 -1.04 -12.60
C THR A 85 1.69 -0.47 -11.90
N GLU A 86 0.50 -0.87 -12.35
CA GLU A 86 -0.80 -0.45 -11.84
C GLU A 86 -1.72 -1.66 -11.71
N ILE A 87 -2.73 -1.53 -10.85
CA ILE A 87 -3.80 -2.51 -10.67
C ILE A 87 -5.15 -1.82 -10.72
N TYR A 88 -6.16 -2.55 -11.19
CA TYR A 88 -7.52 -2.05 -11.22
C TYR A 88 -8.20 -2.25 -9.86
N VAL A 89 -8.63 -1.15 -9.25
CA VAL A 89 -9.21 -1.11 -7.90
C VAL A 89 -10.65 -0.60 -7.94
N GLN A 90 -11.39 -0.95 -6.89
CA GLN A 90 -12.75 -0.47 -6.66
C GLN A 90 -12.77 0.42 -5.42
N GLU A 91 -13.25 1.65 -5.56
CA GLU A 91 -13.45 2.52 -4.41
C GLU A 91 -14.68 2.08 -3.61
N THR A 92 -14.54 2.08 -2.28
CA THR A 92 -15.60 1.81 -1.32
C THR A 92 -15.70 2.94 -0.29
N PHE A 93 -16.91 3.19 0.18
CA PHE A 93 -17.19 4.30 1.10
C PHE A 93 -16.55 4.15 2.47
N TYR A 94 -16.37 2.91 2.95
CA TYR A 94 -15.79 2.67 4.26
C TYR A 94 -15.02 1.36 4.33
N ILE A 95 -14.11 1.30 5.29
CA ILE A 95 -13.53 0.07 5.84
C ILE A 95 -13.94 0.07 7.31
N ASP A 96 -14.43 -1.07 7.80
CA ASP A 96 -14.78 -1.25 9.21
C ASP A 96 -13.62 -0.80 10.11
N ILE A 97 -13.88 0.19 10.96
CA ILE A 97 -12.86 0.82 11.81
C ILE A 97 -12.20 -0.19 12.75
N ASN A 98 -12.93 -1.21 13.18
CA ASN A 98 -12.41 -2.26 14.04
C ASN A 98 -11.38 -3.16 13.33
N LYS A 99 -11.36 -3.14 11.99
CA LYS A 99 -10.39 -3.89 11.18
C LYS A 99 -9.14 -3.07 10.85
N ILE A 100 -9.09 -1.82 11.28
CA ILE A 100 -7.98 -0.92 11.01
C ILE A 100 -7.06 -0.94 12.21
N THR A 101 -6.02 -1.76 12.11
CA THR A 101 -5.05 -2.01 13.19
C THR A 101 -3.67 -1.46 12.88
N THR A 102 -3.46 -0.89 11.69
CA THR A 102 -2.15 -0.37 11.30
C THR A 102 -1.67 0.76 12.22
N ILE A 103 -0.43 0.63 12.69
CA ILE A 103 0.27 1.63 13.52
C ILE A 103 1.35 2.40 12.74
N ASN A 104 1.66 1.98 11.51
CA ASN A 104 2.72 2.55 10.66
C ASN A 104 2.15 3.30 9.46
N ASN A 105 0.95 3.86 9.63
CA ASN A 105 0.18 4.51 8.56
C ASN A 105 -0.04 3.61 7.34
N GLY A 106 -0.07 2.28 7.51
CA GLY A 106 -0.32 1.30 6.46
C GLY A 106 0.79 1.14 5.44
N ILE A 107 2.01 1.61 5.75
CA ILE A 107 3.16 1.58 4.83
C ILE A 107 3.70 0.16 4.64
N SER A 108 3.63 -0.66 5.69
CA SER A 108 4.07 -2.05 5.65
C SER A 108 3.18 -2.94 6.49
N VAL A 109 3.28 -4.25 6.27
CA VAL A 109 2.49 -5.26 6.97
C VAL A 109 3.35 -6.46 7.33
N VAL A 110 3.11 -7.05 8.49
CA VAL A 110 3.78 -8.29 8.92
C VAL A 110 2.98 -9.49 8.42
N VAL A 111 3.63 -10.41 7.69
CA VAL A 111 3.01 -11.69 7.34
C VAL A 111 3.21 -12.68 8.48
N ARG A 112 2.11 -13.20 9.04
CA ARG A 112 2.12 -14.18 10.12
C ARG A 112 2.46 -15.58 9.58
N GLY A 113 3.68 -16.04 9.86
CA GLY A 113 4.20 -17.34 9.44
C GLY A 113 4.77 -17.33 8.01
N ASN A 114 5.08 -18.52 7.48
CA ASN A 114 5.64 -18.65 6.13
C ASN A 114 4.57 -18.43 5.05
N PRO A 115 4.66 -17.39 4.19
CA PRO A 115 3.73 -17.13 3.08
C PRO A 115 3.71 -18.20 1.99
N GLY A 116 4.61 -19.19 2.02
CA GLY A 116 4.78 -20.16 0.94
C GLY A 116 5.55 -19.56 -0.25
N GLY A 117 5.61 -20.32 -1.34
CA GLY A 117 6.38 -19.97 -2.54
C GLY A 117 7.90 -20.01 -2.33
N PHE A 118 8.61 -20.14 -3.45
CA PHE A 118 10.06 -20.23 -3.55
C PHE A 118 10.62 -19.24 -4.56
N ARG A 119 10.00 -19.10 -5.74
CA ARG A 119 10.54 -18.31 -6.85
C ARG A 119 10.65 -16.83 -6.51
N TRP A 120 9.63 -16.29 -5.84
CA TRP A 120 9.56 -14.88 -5.45
C TRP A 120 10.64 -14.49 -4.43
N LYS A 121 11.11 -15.44 -3.60
CA LYS A 121 12.19 -15.21 -2.64
C LYS A 121 13.55 -15.10 -3.33
N THR A 122 13.74 -15.81 -4.44
CA THR A 122 14.99 -15.80 -5.22
C THR A 122 15.04 -14.68 -6.27
N MET A 123 13.90 -14.08 -6.62
CA MET A 123 13.82 -13.05 -7.65
C MET A 123 14.23 -11.68 -7.09
N PRO A 124 15.16 -10.95 -7.74
CA PRO A 124 15.58 -9.64 -7.27
C PRO A 124 14.44 -8.62 -7.36
N VAL A 125 14.38 -7.74 -6.38
CA VAL A 125 13.51 -6.56 -6.39
C VAL A 125 14.13 -5.52 -7.32
N GLN A 126 13.35 -5.00 -8.25
CA GLN A 126 13.73 -3.86 -9.08
C GLN A 126 13.78 -2.60 -8.19
N LYS A 127 14.82 -1.78 -8.35
CA LYS A 127 14.85 -0.45 -7.75
C LYS A 127 13.78 0.41 -8.43
N ILE A 128 12.56 0.38 -7.91
CA ILE A 128 11.52 1.33 -8.32
C ILE A 128 12.03 2.71 -7.90
N GLN A 129 12.47 3.53 -8.84
CA GLN A 129 12.69 4.95 -8.60
C GLN A 129 11.34 5.54 -8.23
N ARG A 130 11.18 5.84 -6.94
CA ARG A 130 10.02 6.54 -6.41
C ARG A 130 10.15 8.01 -6.79
N GLU A 131 9.83 8.36 -8.03
CA GLU A 131 9.46 9.73 -8.32
C GLU A 131 8.09 9.96 -7.69
N PHE A 132 8.08 10.28 -6.39
CA PHE A 132 6.89 10.87 -5.80
C PHE A 132 6.64 12.18 -6.56
N PRO A 133 5.43 12.42 -7.08
CA PRO A 133 5.12 13.72 -7.66
C PRO A 133 5.48 14.77 -6.61
N LYS A 134 6.36 15.71 -6.99
CA LYS A 134 6.74 16.82 -6.12
C LYS A 134 5.43 17.48 -5.67
N PRO A 135 5.23 17.73 -4.37
CA PRO A 135 4.05 18.48 -3.93
C PRO A 135 3.99 19.78 -4.73
N ILE A 136 2.92 19.92 -5.51
CA ILE A 136 2.65 21.12 -6.29
C ILE A 136 2.23 22.17 -5.27
N PHE A 137 3.19 22.91 -4.74
CA PHE A 137 2.91 24.12 -3.98
C PHE A 137 2.44 25.19 -4.97
N PRO A 138 1.34 25.91 -4.69
CA PRO A 138 0.92 27.03 -5.53
C PRO A 138 2.06 28.05 -5.65
N THR A 139 2.35 28.48 -6.88
CA THR A 139 3.53 29.25 -7.33
C THR A 139 3.73 30.64 -6.68
N THR A 140 2.96 31.02 -5.67
CA THR A 140 2.99 32.39 -5.13
C THR A 140 4.01 32.65 -4.01
N LEU A 141 4.94 31.73 -3.73
CA LEU A 141 6.00 31.94 -2.73
C LEU A 141 7.40 31.51 -3.21
N GLN A 142 7.75 31.84 -4.46
CA GLN A 142 9.14 31.75 -4.92
C GLN A 142 9.78 33.14 -5.01
N THR A 143 10.32 33.61 -3.88
CA THR A 143 11.42 34.58 -3.89
C THR A 143 12.30 34.39 -2.67
N SER A 144 13.59 34.14 -2.94
CA SER A 144 14.71 33.93 -2.00
C SER A 144 14.54 32.71 -1.07
N ILE A 145 15.35 31.66 -1.17
CA ILE A 145 16.72 31.67 -0.66
C ILE A 145 17.55 30.65 -1.45
N SER A 146 18.67 31.14 -1.99
CA SER A 146 19.78 30.36 -2.48
C SER A 146 20.63 29.87 -1.30
N SER A 147 21.30 28.73 -1.49
CA SER A 147 22.34 28.09 -0.67
C SER A 147 21.92 27.13 0.46
N ASN A 148 22.08 25.83 0.17
CA ASN A 148 22.60 24.75 1.02
C ASN A 148 22.44 24.87 2.55
N HIS A 149 21.34 24.35 3.13
CA HIS A 149 21.41 23.52 4.35
C HIS A 149 20.10 22.77 4.64
N SER A 150 20.24 21.56 5.20
CA SER A 150 19.27 20.67 5.86
C SER A 150 17.84 21.20 6.10
N VAL A 151 16.83 20.58 5.48
CA VAL A 151 15.40 20.72 5.86
C VAL A 151 14.78 19.34 6.08
N TYR A 152 15.27 18.62 7.10
CA TYR A 152 14.54 17.51 7.72
C TYR A 152 14.45 17.72 9.24
N GLN A 153 14.17 18.95 9.67
CA GLN A 153 14.07 19.26 11.10
C GLN A 153 13.03 20.34 11.41
N LEU A 154 11.79 20.24 10.93
CA LEU A 154 10.71 21.16 11.33
C LEU A 154 9.30 20.52 11.33
N HIS A 155 9.15 19.29 11.82
CA HIS A 155 7.78 18.76 12.05
C HIS A 155 7.62 17.91 13.31
N VAL A 156 8.48 18.11 14.31
CA VAL A 156 8.35 17.41 15.61
C VAL A 156 7.85 18.32 16.74
N ASP A 157 7.78 19.64 16.56
CA ASP A 157 7.49 20.56 17.68
C ASP A 157 6.10 21.23 17.64
N GLU A 158 5.27 21.00 16.62
CA GLU A 158 3.95 21.65 16.53
C GLU A 158 2.78 20.83 17.12
N LEU A 159 3.05 19.58 17.54
CA LEU A 159 2.05 18.71 18.19
C LEU A 159 2.12 18.75 19.73
N ASP A 160 3.15 19.36 20.33
CA ASP A 160 3.28 19.45 21.79
C ASP A 160 2.73 20.76 22.36
N THR A 161 2.60 21.82 21.55
CA THR A 161 2.04 23.10 22.02
C THR A 161 0.51 23.12 22.09
N LYS A 162 -0.20 22.21 21.39
CA LYS A 162 -1.67 22.18 21.40
C LYS A 162 -2.27 21.32 22.52
N LYS A 163 -1.46 20.74 23.41
CA LYS A 163 -1.91 20.05 24.63
C LYS A 163 -1.79 20.86 25.93
N VAL A 164 -1.29 22.10 25.88
CA VAL A 164 -1.08 22.95 27.08
C VAL A 164 -2.08 24.13 27.19
N LEU A 165 -3.06 24.26 26.30
CA LEU A 165 -4.08 25.34 26.36
C LEU A 165 -5.52 24.82 26.40
N LEU A 166 -5.78 23.88 27.30
CA LEU A 166 -7.11 23.58 27.84
C LEU A 166 -6.94 23.30 29.35
N ALA A 167 -6.81 24.40 30.10
CA ALA A 167 -7.01 24.51 31.53
C ALA A 167 -7.82 25.79 31.78
#